data_AF-A0A540WHE8-F1
#
_entry.id   AF-A0A540WHE8-F1
#
_cell.length_a   1.000
_cell.length_b   1.000
_cell.length_c   1.000
_cell.angle_alpha   90.00
_cell.angle_beta   90.00
_cell.angle_gamma   90.00
#
_symmetry.space_group_name_H-M   'P 1'
#
loop_
_entity.id
_entity.type
_entity.pdbx_description
1 polymer ?
#
loop_
_entity_poly.entity_id
_entity_poly.type
_entity_poly.pdbx_seq_one_letter_code
_entity_poly.pdbx_strand_id
1 'polypeptide(L)'
;GVYGWAIERIAYRPLRNSTRLAPLISAIGMSLILQNYVQLSQGPNQQGIPTLLSGALRMTVGDGVVQITWTKVFILVAALVGMLILTWIIQYTRLGRICRATQQDRRMAAILGINTDRVISLVFVIGAAMAGLAGVLVTMNYGTFDF
;
A
#
# COMPACT_ATOMS: atom_id res chain seq x y z
N GLY A 1 -10.76 -0.78 -3.56
CA GLY A 1 -11.48 -2.06 -3.35
C GLY A 1 -11.63 -2.85 -4.64
N VAL A 2 -12.55 -2.43 -5.52
CA VAL A 2 -12.88 -3.14 -6.77
C VAL A 2 -11.70 -3.20 -7.76
N TYR A 3 -10.96 -2.10 -7.94
CA TYR A 3 -9.79 -2.06 -8.82
C TYR A 3 -8.64 -2.98 -8.38
N GLY A 4 -8.37 -3.05 -7.07
CA GLY A 4 -7.34 -3.95 -6.53
C GLY A 4 -7.68 -5.42 -6.72
N TRP A 5 -8.96 -5.78 -6.56
CA TRP A 5 -9.44 -7.13 -6.82
C TRP A 5 -9.42 -7.49 -8.31
N ALA A 6 -9.75 -6.55 -9.20
CA ALA A 6 -9.67 -6.75 -10.64
C ALA A 6 -8.23 -6.95 -11.13
N ILE A 7 -7.29 -6.12 -10.67
CA ILE A 7 -5.86 -6.23 -10.99
C ILE A 7 -5.30 -7.56 -10.49
N GLU A 8 -5.65 -7.96 -9.27
CA GLU A 8 -5.22 -9.25 -8.73
C GLU A 8 -5.72 -10.44 -9.58
N ARG A 9 -6.99 -10.40 -9.99
CA ARG A 9 -7.63 -11.48 -10.75
C ARG A 9 -7.11 -11.58 -12.19
N ILE A 10 -6.76 -10.45 -12.81
CA ILE A 10 -6.34 -10.37 -14.21
C ILE A 10 -4.82 -10.47 -14.36
N ALA A 11 -4.05 -9.78 -13.52
CA ALA A 11 -2.59 -9.71 -13.65
C ALA A 11 -1.86 -10.76 -12.80
N TYR A 12 -2.30 -11.01 -11.56
CA TYR A 12 -1.55 -11.87 -10.64
C TYR A 12 -2.00 -13.34 -10.66
N ARG A 13 -3.30 -13.60 -10.83
CA ARG A 13 -3.86 -14.96 -10.84
C ARG A 13 -3.27 -15.88 -11.95
N PRO A 14 -3.01 -15.40 -13.18
CA PRO A 14 -2.40 -16.24 -14.22
C PRO A 14 -0.92 -16.54 -13.96
N LEU A 15 -0.22 -15.64 -13.27
CA LEU A 15 1.23 -15.72 -13.05
C LEU A 15 1.65 -16.56 -11.85
N ARG A 16 0.70 -17.07 -11.06
CA ARG A 16 0.98 -17.82 -9.84
C ARG A 16 1.58 -19.22 -10.08
N ASN A 17 1.50 -19.73 -11.31
CA ASN A 17 2.05 -21.03 -11.71
C ASN A 17 3.44 -20.96 -12.37
N SER A 18 4.03 -19.77 -12.52
CA SER A 18 5.36 -19.60 -13.13
C SER A 18 6.43 -19.31 -12.08
N THR A 19 7.67 -19.63 -12.43
CA THR A 19 8.90 -19.50 -11.63
C THR A 19 8.93 -18.19 -10.83
N ARG A 20 9.45 -18.20 -9.59
CA ARG A 20 9.42 -17.08 -8.61
C ARG A 20 9.84 -15.70 -9.17
N LEU A 21 10.52 -15.64 -10.31
CA LEU A 21 10.94 -14.43 -11.03
C LEU A 21 9.81 -13.79 -11.87
N ALA A 22 8.88 -14.58 -12.42
CA ALA A 22 7.82 -14.07 -13.30
C ALA A 22 6.86 -13.09 -12.59
N PRO A 23 6.42 -13.33 -11.33
CA PRO A 23 5.59 -12.37 -10.61
C PRO A 23 6.28 -11.03 -10.36
N LEU A 24 7.61 -11.02 -10.23
CA LEU A 24 8.40 -9.82 -9.95
C LEU A 24 8.54 -8.96 -11.21
N ILE A 25 8.83 -9.59 -12.36
CA ILE A 25 8.92 -8.91 -13.66
C ILE A 25 7.55 -8.33 -14.06
N SER A 26 6.46 -9.06 -13.86
CA SER A 26 5.12 -8.53 -14.13
C SER A 26 4.71 -7.40 -13.19
N ALA A 27 5.18 -7.39 -11.94
CA ALA A 27 4.96 -6.26 -11.04
C ALA A 27 5.64 -4.99 -11.57
N ILE A 28 6.88 -5.10 -12.07
CA ILE A 28 7.60 -3.98 -12.68
C ILE A 28 6.89 -3.50 -13.95
N GLY A 29 6.50 -4.43 -14.84
CA GLY A 29 5.76 -4.09 -16.06
C GLY A 29 4.42 -3.39 -15.77
N MET A 30 3.67 -3.88 -14.78
CA MET A 30 2.41 -3.26 -14.34
C MET A 30 2.65 -1.86 -13.75
N SER A 31 3.72 -1.67 -12.97
CA SER A 31 4.09 -0.36 -12.43
C SER A 31 4.37 0.66 -13.53
N LEU A 32 5.15 0.28 -14.56
CA LEU A 32 5.46 1.15 -15.70
C LEU A 32 4.21 1.51 -16.51
N ILE A 33 3.31 0.55 -16.75
CA ILE A 33 2.05 0.79 -17.45
C ILE A 33 1.17 1.77 -16.66
N LEU A 34 1.04 1.56 -15.34
CA LEU A 34 0.26 2.42 -14.47
C LEU A 34 0.83 3.84 -14.41
N GLN A 35 2.15 3.99 -14.27
CA GLN A 35 2.82 5.30 -14.30
C GLN A 35 2.54 6.04 -15.61
N ASN A 36 2.75 5.39 -16.76
CA ASN A 36 2.49 6.00 -18.07
C ASN A 36 1.01 6.34 -18.27
N TYR A 37 0.10 5.48 -17.82
CA TYR A 37 -1.34 5.74 -17.90
C TYR A 37 -1.74 6.97 -17.07
N VAL A 38 -1.21 7.08 -15.84
CA VAL A 38 -1.47 8.23 -14.98
C VAL A 38 -0.93 9.51 -15.62
N GLN A 39 0.31 9.49 -16.15
CA GLN A 39 0.90 10.62 -16.87
C GLN A 39 0.07 11.06 -18.09
N LEU A 40 -0.46 10.10 -18.87
CA LEU A 40 -1.34 10.38 -20.00
C LEU A 40 -2.71 10.94 -19.58
N SER A 41 -3.26 10.48 -18.46
CA SER A 41 -4.61 10.86 -18.00
C SER A 41 -4.66 12.20 -17.27
N GLN A 42 -3.66 12.51 -16.44
CA GLN A 42 -3.63 13.73 -15.62
C GLN A 42 -2.81 14.85 -16.26
N GLY A 43 -2.06 14.54 -17.32
CA GLY A 43 -1.11 15.45 -17.94
C GLY A 43 0.13 15.67 -17.06
N PRO A 44 1.29 16.03 -17.64
CA PRO A 44 2.53 16.27 -16.89
C PRO A 44 2.52 17.58 -16.06
N ASN A 45 1.38 18.25 -15.95
CA ASN A 45 1.29 19.51 -15.22
C ASN A 45 1.20 19.24 -13.72
N GLN A 46 2.20 19.75 -12.99
CA GLN A 46 2.32 19.74 -11.54
C GLN A 46 1.18 20.57 -10.92
N GLN A 47 0.00 19.97 -10.80
CA GLN A 47 -1.15 20.61 -10.18
C GLN A 47 -0.93 20.64 -8.66
N GLY A 48 -0.34 21.73 -8.16
CA GLY A 48 -0.15 21.92 -6.72
C GLY A 48 -1.50 21.84 -6.00
N ILE A 49 -1.67 20.84 -5.15
CA ILE A 49 -2.87 20.74 -4.32
C ILE A 49 -2.70 21.81 -3.23
N PRO A 50 -3.63 22.77 -3.09
CA PRO A 50 -3.56 23.74 -2.00
C PRO A 50 -3.50 22.98 -0.68
N THR A 51 -2.54 23.33 0.18
CA THR A 51 -2.31 22.67 1.46
C THR A 51 -3.54 22.80 2.36
N LEU A 52 -4.36 21.74 2.38
CA LEU A 52 -5.67 21.67 3.07
C LEU A 52 -5.57 21.89 4.59
N LEU A 53 -4.38 21.77 5.19
CA LEU A 53 -4.09 22.13 6.59
C LEU A 53 -2.96 23.16 6.66
N SER A 54 -3.33 24.44 6.63
CA SER A 54 -2.43 25.55 6.97
C SER A 54 -2.36 25.71 8.50
N GLY A 55 -1.37 25.06 9.11
CA GLY A 55 -1.02 25.26 10.52
C GLY A 55 0.33 24.62 10.83
N ALA A 56 1.30 25.41 11.27
CA ALA A 56 2.62 24.92 11.64
C ALA A 56 3.03 25.44 13.02
N LEU A 57 3.40 24.51 13.90
CA LEU A 57 4.15 24.81 15.11
C LEU A 57 5.60 25.02 14.68
N ARG A 58 6.00 26.28 14.61
CA ARG A 58 7.40 26.67 14.43
C ARG A 58 8.06 26.57 15.80
N MET A 59 8.79 25.49 16.04
CA MET A 59 9.63 25.37 17.22
C MET A 59 11.06 25.66 16.78
N THR A 60 11.59 26.81 17.22
CA THR A 60 13.00 27.17 16.99
C THR A 60 13.85 26.38 17.98
N VAL A 61 14.72 25.50 17.49
CA VAL A 61 15.71 24.78 18.30
C VAL A 61 17.10 25.16 17.76
N GLY A 62 17.76 26.10 18.43
CA GLY A 62 19.05 26.65 17.98
C GLY A 62 18.95 27.50 16.70
N ASP A 63 19.97 27.43 15.82
CA ASP A 63 20.01 28.12 14.51
C ASP A 63 19.18 27.40 13.41
N GLY A 64 18.47 26.32 13.76
CA GLY A 64 17.61 25.57 12.86
C GLY A 64 16.13 25.82 13.14
N VAL A 65 15.40 26.34 12.16
CA VAL A 65 13.92 26.43 12.23
C VAL A 65 13.34 25.06 11.85
N VAL A 66 12.96 24.25 12.84
CA VAL A 66 12.25 23.00 12.60
C VAL A 66 10.75 23.29 12.55
N GLN A 67 10.20 23.36 11.33
CA GLN A 67 8.77 23.53 11.13
C GLN A 67 8.07 22.15 11.21
N ILE A 68 7.37 21.92 12.32
CA ILE A 68 6.48 20.76 12.49
C ILE A 68 5.07 21.23 12.16
N THR A 69 4.64 20.93 10.93
CA THR A 69 3.27 21.16 10.46
C THR A 69 2.32 20.15 11.11
N TRP A 70 1.10 20.55 11.48
CA TRP A 70 0.06 19.63 12.00
C TRP A 70 -0.19 18.44 11.06
N THR A 71 0.02 18.63 9.77
CA THR A 71 0.03 17.56 8.74
C THR A 71 1.00 16.42 9.08
N LYS A 72 2.23 16.72 9.54
CA LYS A 72 3.22 15.69 9.89
C LYS A 72 2.79 14.87 11.11
N VAL A 73 2.18 15.53 12.10
CA VAL A 73 1.63 14.87 13.29
C VAL A 73 0.47 13.96 12.90
N PHE A 74 -0.45 14.45 12.04
CA PHE A 74 -1.57 13.66 11.54
C PHE A 74 -1.09 12.42 10.76
N ILE A 75 -0.10 12.56 9.89
CA ILE A 75 0.49 11.44 9.14
C ILE A 75 1.10 10.41 10.08
N LEU A 76 1.84 10.86 11.10
CA LEU A 76 2.46 9.97 12.08
C LEU A 76 1.39 9.18 12.83
N VAL A 77 0.33 9.85 13.31
CA VAL A 77 -0.79 9.19 13.99
C VAL A 77 -1.50 8.21 13.05
N ALA A 78 -1.82 8.61 11.82
CA ALA A 78 -2.50 7.76 10.85
C ALA A 78 -1.68 6.52 10.47
N ALA A 79 -0.36 6.67 10.28
CA ALA A 79 0.55 5.57 10.00
C ALA A 79 0.65 4.60 11.18
N LEU A 80 0.74 5.13 12.41
CA LEU A 80 0.85 4.34 13.64
C LEU A 80 -0.45 3.56 13.89
N VAL A 81 -1.61 4.20 13.70
CA VAL A 81 -2.93 3.55 13.77
C VAL A 81 -3.05 2.46 12.70
N GLY A 82 -2.69 2.74 11.46
CA GLY A 82 -2.73 1.76 10.37
C GLY A 82 -1.84 0.54 10.64
N MET A 83 -0.63 0.76 11.16
CA MET A 83 0.29 -0.30 11.58
C MET A 83 -0.28 -1.14 12.72
N LEU A 84 -0.86 -0.51 13.75
CA LEU A 84 -1.47 -1.22 14.88
C LEU A 84 -2.65 -2.07 14.43
N ILE A 85 -3.53 -1.53 13.59
CA ILE A 85 -4.68 -2.26 13.04
C ILE A 85 -4.21 -3.48 12.25
N LEU A 86 -3.25 -3.29 11.33
CA LEU A 86 -2.73 -4.39 10.52
C LEU A 86 -2.07 -5.47 11.38
N THR A 87 -1.26 -5.05 12.35
CA THR A 87 -0.61 -5.95 13.31
C THR A 87 -1.64 -6.74 14.09
N TRP A 88 -2.70 -6.08 14.58
CA TRP A 88 -3.75 -6.73 15.35
C TRP A 88 -4.50 -7.77 14.49
N ILE A 89 -4.82 -7.42 13.24
CA ILE A 89 -5.44 -8.34 12.28
C ILE A 89 -4.55 -9.57 12.05
N ILE A 90 -3.25 -9.38 11.81
CA ILE A 90 -2.35 -10.50 11.49
C ILE A 90 -2.02 -11.36 12.72
N GLN A 91 -1.91 -10.77 13.91
CA GLN A 91 -1.51 -11.53 15.10
C GLN A 91 -2.69 -12.23 15.78
N TYR A 92 -3.84 -11.58 15.89
CA TYR A 92 -4.94 -12.03 16.75
C TYR A 92 -6.12 -12.63 15.99
N THR A 93 -6.26 -12.40 14.68
CA THR A 93 -7.44 -12.90 13.93
C THR A 93 -7.20 -14.25 13.25
N ARG A 94 -8.30 -14.91 12.87
CA ARG A 94 -8.29 -16.16 12.09
C ARG A 94 -7.56 -16.01 10.75
N LEU A 95 -7.68 -14.84 10.11
CA LEU A 95 -6.97 -14.54 8.85
C LEU A 95 -5.46 -14.67 9.06
N GLY A 96 -4.93 -14.07 10.13
CA GLY A 96 -3.52 -14.14 10.48
C GLY A 96 -3.00 -15.56 10.75
N ARG A 97 -3.83 -16.43 11.36
CA ARG A 97 -3.49 -17.84 11.58
C ARG A 97 -3.36 -18.60 10.26
N ILE A 98 -4.30 -18.38 9.35
CA ILE A 98 -4.32 -19.03 8.03
C ILE A 98 -3.17 -18.52 7.16
N CYS A 99 -2.86 -17.22 7.22
CA CYS A 99 -1.69 -16.64 6.54
C CYS A 99 -0.39 -17.31 6.99
N ARG A 100 -0.16 -17.42 8.32
CA ARG A 100 1.03 -18.08 8.87
C ARG A 100 1.12 -19.56 8.47
N ALA A 101 0.00 -20.29 8.49
CA ALA A 101 -0.05 -21.68 8.03
C ALA A 101 0.31 -21.82 6.54
N THR A 102 -0.21 -20.92 5.71
CA THR A 102 0.06 -20.88 4.27
C THR A 102 1.51 -20.49 3.97
N GLN A 103 2.16 -19.70 4.82
CA GLN A 103 3.57 -19.33 4.67
C GLN A 103 4.55 -20.46 5.02
N GLN A 104 4.18 -21.36 5.94
CA GLN A 104 5.00 -22.53 6.28
C GLN A 104 5.04 -23.53 5.12
N ASP A 105 3.86 -24.00 4.68
CA ASP A 105 3.76 -24.86 3.51
C ASP A 105 2.40 -24.66 2.82
N ARG A 106 2.44 -24.06 1.62
CA ARG A 106 1.25 -23.80 0.81
C ARG A 106 0.56 -25.09 0.37
N ARG A 107 1.32 -26.16 0.12
CA ARG A 107 0.81 -27.43 -0.39
C ARG A 107 0.11 -28.19 0.72
N MET A 108 0.73 -28.24 1.91
CA MET A 108 0.11 -28.83 3.10
C MET A 108 -1.14 -28.07 3.52
N ALA A 109 -1.10 -26.74 3.55
CA ALA A 109 -2.28 -25.92 3.87
C ALA A 109 -3.46 -26.21 2.92
N ALA A 110 -3.20 -26.38 1.62
CA ALA A 110 -4.23 -26.72 0.65
C ALA A 110 -4.86 -28.11 0.89
N ILE A 111 -4.06 -29.10 1.31
CA ILE A 111 -4.55 -30.46 1.65
C ILE A 111 -5.45 -30.42 2.89
N LEU A 112 -5.17 -29.52 3.84
CA LEU A 112 -5.99 -29.29 5.04
C LEU A 112 -7.29 -28.52 4.74
N GLY A 113 -7.66 -28.34 3.48
CA GLY A 113 -8.88 -27.65 3.06
C GLY A 113 -8.81 -26.12 3.10
N ILE A 114 -7.64 -25.55 3.35
CA ILE A 114 -7.44 -24.09 3.30
C ILE A 114 -7.36 -23.66 1.84
N ASN A 115 -8.25 -22.77 1.44
CA ASN A 115 -8.20 -22.16 0.11
C ASN A 115 -7.07 -21.10 0.06
N THR A 116 -5.84 -21.58 -0.14
CA THR A 116 -4.61 -20.77 -0.18
C THR A 116 -4.67 -19.64 -1.20
N ASP A 117 -5.41 -19.83 -2.29
CA ASP A 117 -5.64 -18.80 -3.31
C ASP A 117 -6.37 -17.57 -2.76
N ARG A 118 -7.44 -17.80 -1.98
CA ARG A 118 -8.18 -16.71 -1.33
C ARG A 118 -7.35 -16.01 -0.27
N VAL A 119 -6.47 -16.74 0.42
CA VAL A 119 -5.58 -16.18 1.44
C VAL A 119 -4.58 -15.22 0.80
N ILE A 120 -3.96 -15.63 -0.31
CA ILE A 120 -3.03 -14.79 -1.08
C ILE A 120 -3.74 -13.55 -1.62
N SER A 121 -4.93 -13.72 -2.19
CA SER A 121 -5.79 -12.63 -2.67
C SER A 121 -6.06 -11.59 -1.58
N LEU A 122 -6.48 -12.06 -0.41
CA LEU A 122 -6.84 -11.20 0.71
C LEU A 122 -5.62 -10.43 1.25
N VAL A 123 -4.45 -11.08 1.35
CA VAL A 123 -3.21 -10.39 1.74
C VAL A 123 -2.82 -9.31 0.72
N PHE A 124 -2.97 -9.59 -0.58
CA PHE A 124 -2.69 -8.63 -1.64
C PHE A 124 -3.63 -7.42 -1.57
N VAL A 125 -4.94 -7.64 -1.37
CA VAL A 125 -5.93 -6.57 -1.22
C VAL A 125 -5.64 -5.70 0.01
N ILE A 126 -5.28 -6.31 1.14
CA ILE A 126 -4.91 -5.56 2.36
C ILE A 126 -3.64 -4.73 2.12
N GLY A 127 -2.63 -5.31 1.46
CA GLY A 127 -1.40 -4.61 1.10
C GLY A 127 -1.66 -3.41 0.17
N ALA A 128 -2.49 -3.60 -0.86
CA ALA A 128 -2.88 -2.53 -1.78
C ALA A 128 -3.67 -1.42 -1.09
N ALA A 129 -4.55 -1.77 -0.14
CA ALA A 129 -5.29 -0.78 0.66
C ALA A 129 -4.35 0.06 1.54
N MET A 130 -3.38 -0.58 2.19
CA MET A 130 -2.36 0.12 3.00
C MET A 130 -1.45 0.99 2.14
N ALA A 131 -1.04 0.52 0.97
CA ALA A 131 -0.25 1.31 0.01
C ALA A 131 -1.02 2.54 -0.48
N GLY A 132 -2.33 2.40 -0.75
CA GLY A 132 -3.19 3.53 -1.11
C GLY A 132 -3.31 4.56 0.02
N LEU A 133 -3.53 4.11 1.26
CA LEU A 133 -3.55 4.99 2.43
C LEU A 133 -2.21 5.73 2.60
N ALA A 134 -1.08 5.01 2.48
CA ALA A 134 0.24 5.62 2.55
C ALA A 134 0.45 6.66 1.43
N GLY A 135 0.03 6.35 0.20
CA GLY A 135 0.10 7.27 -0.92
C GLY A 135 -0.66 8.57 -0.67
N VAL A 136 -1.89 8.49 -0.15
CA VAL A 136 -2.70 9.68 0.21
C VAL A 136 -2.04 10.50 1.33
N LEU A 137 -1.45 9.84 2.32
CA LEU A 137 -0.74 10.53 3.41
C LEU A 137 0.52 11.26 2.89
N VAL A 138 1.25 10.65 1.95
CA VAL A 138 2.42 11.24 1.32
C VAL A 138 2.01 12.43 0.44
N THR A 139 0.99 12.30 -0.40
CA THR A 139 0.52 13.41 -1.24
C THR A 139 0.02 14.58 -0.38
N MET A 140 -0.59 14.31 0.76
CA MET A 140 -1.01 15.32 1.73
C MET A 140 0.19 16.04 2.40
N ASN A 141 1.32 15.37 2.58
CA ASN A 141 2.54 15.97 3.13
C ASN A 141 3.25 16.89 2.14
N TYR A 142 3.41 16.41 0.91
CA TYR A 142 4.24 17.07 -0.08
C TYR A 142 3.47 18.14 -0.87
N GLY A 143 2.13 18.01 -1.01
CA GLY A 143 1.29 19.03 -1.69
C GLY A 143 1.60 19.19 -3.19
N THR A 144 2.59 18.49 -3.71
CA THR A 144 3.03 18.51 -5.10
C THR A 144 3.13 17.08 -5.64
N PHE A 145 2.59 16.89 -6.84
CA PHE A 145 2.83 15.72 -7.67
C PHE A 145 4.16 15.90 -8.39
N ASP A 146 5.07 14.94 -8.28
CA ASP A 146 6.16 14.79 -9.25
C ASP A 146 6.11 13.33 -9.74
N PHE A 147 5.92 13.15 -11.04
CA PHE A 147 5.80 11.85 -11.70
C PHE A 147 7.14 11.40 -12.29
#